data_AF-A0A972SVN0-F1
#
_entry.id   AF-A0A972SVN0-F1
#
_cell.length_a   1.000
_cell.length_b   1.000
_cell.length_c   1.000
_cell.angle_alpha   90.00
_cell.angle_beta   90.00
_cell.angle_gamma   90.00
#
_symmetry.space_group_name_H-M   'P 1'
#
loop_
_entity.id
_entity.type
_entity.pdbx_description
1 polymer ?
#
loop_
_entity_poly.entity_id
_entity_poly.type
_entity_poly.pdbx_seq_one_letter_code
_entity_poly.pdbx_strand_id
1 'polypeptide(L)'
;MLNAGKVLNADRRKLANCTRKVKTHEGVVHLLFFGEMWMMGKAVQTCTPGRIIVDEARSILPEPGVTGGTRALLVCLFRRGRSRQGFLPAPAGFTLLELILVIAIMSFLVAIITPLVGFADTNQKVRATRERLEEVRTALLGPRGAYDAEGLRVVGGYVGDRDRLPLLHRSIWNDVYKRWDWPDRDSASVVEDNYGTGQPLSLWEEVYAEKEDWKGPYLPCPRDEYPDDAAGLDWNNPAEKREFEMRQTGGKLADAWGRALLFWKEGSGPGTTLWIISEGPDRKSGWRDAGGNPVLPGDERVDHYDPTAQESKDDVVLKITPEEWYSPNRAAREERTRQILERIRSALLGPPDACDAAGRRIIGGYLGDVGSWPKLYKWDESQSKWVEDALEGQPRGLWDSGCAPTIPDSVYGFAWRGPYLTRPWGEGKDEVLRDAWGEPLRFTLEAGGILTIASAGRDKNFDTPDDIKTVIAASAWQVAGVVLRGKVANETGDGVDVEVSLCYQPEGKTVSSTVYVPPGGSSPFVLEVPSGDYTCGGARLARAVLTSTGEEKNRAVVFIGVGGTQSPAEDKLVLTIR
;
A
#
# COMPACT_ATOMS: atom_id res chain seq x y z
N MET A 1 49.87 30.05 10.15
CA MET A 1 50.70 28.89 10.55
C MET A 1 49.84 27.64 10.47
N LEU A 2 50.40 26.62 9.84
CA LEU A 2 49.75 25.38 9.41
C LEU A 2 49.30 24.50 10.58
N ASN A 3 48.17 23.79 10.44
CA ASN A 3 48.27 22.33 10.43
C ASN A 3 47.05 21.66 9.79
N ALA A 4 47.37 20.85 8.79
CA ALA A 4 46.49 19.94 8.08
C ALA A 4 46.51 18.57 8.77
N GLY A 5 45.37 17.86 8.78
CA GLY A 5 45.26 16.49 9.28
C GLY A 5 44.22 15.71 8.50
N LYS A 6 44.69 15.00 7.48
CA LYS A 6 43.97 14.06 6.59
C LYS A 6 43.20 12.98 7.37
N VAL A 7 42.04 12.57 6.85
CA VAL A 7 41.74 11.15 6.57
C VAL A 7 40.88 11.06 5.30
N LEU A 8 41.49 10.60 4.20
CA LEU A 8 40.84 10.13 2.98
C LEU A 8 40.67 8.61 3.13
N ASN A 9 39.45 8.11 3.19
CA ASN A 9 39.15 6.71 2.93
C ASN A 9 38.67 6.58 1.49
N ALA A 10 39.58 6.09 0.64
CA ALA A 10 39.26 5.66 -0.71
C ALA A 10 38.62 4.27 -0.64
N ASP A 11 37.30 4.21 -0.77
CA ASP A 11 36.58 2.94 -0.89
C ASP A 11 36.69 2.44 -2.35
N ARG A 12 37.50 1.40 -2.55
CA ARG A 12 37.58 0.64 -3.79
C ARG A 12 36.30 -0.16 -3.95
N ARG A 13 35.37 0.27 -4.81
CA ARG A 13 34.27 -0.59 -5.27
C ARG A 13 34.27 -0.80 -6.78
N LYS A 14 33.93 -2.05 -7.07
CA LYS A 14 33.97 -2.77 -8.34
C LYS A 14 33.09 -2.08 -9.37
N LEU A 15 33.69 -1.69 -10.50
CA LEU A 15 32.99 -1.46 -11.75
C LEU A 15 32.37 -2.79 -12.21
N ALA A 16 31.06 -2.93 -12.05
CA ALA A 16 30.29 -3.92 -12.78
C ALA A 16 30.13 -3.42 -14.23
N ASN A 17 31.17 -3.64 -15.03
CA ASN A 17 31.09 -3.46 -16.48
C ASN A 17 30.15 -4.52 -17.06
N CYS A 18 29.05 -4.09 -17.66
CA CYS A 18 28.29 -4.88 -18.61
C CYS A 18 29.09 -4.93 -19.94
N THR A 19 30.23 -5.64 -19.95
CA THR A 19 31.02 -5.89 -21.16
C THR A 19 30.77 -7.30 -21.68
N ARG A 20 30.26 -7.33 -22.91
CA ARG A 20 30.10 -8.47 -23.81
C ARG A 20 31.39 -9.30 -23.87
N LYS A 21 31.36 -10.56 -23.40
CA LYS A 21 32.35 -11.58 -23.78
C LYS A 21 32.11 -11.94 -25.26
N VAL A 22 32.80 -11.26 -26.17
CA VAL A 22 32.98 -11.75 -27.54
C VAL A 22 34.07 -12.81 -27.49
N LYS A 23 33.70 -14.08 -27.69
CA LYS A 23 34.67 -15.13 -28.04
C LYS A 23 35.02 -14.94 -29.52
N THR A 24 36.20 -14.41 -29.78
CA THR A 24 36.86 -14.50 -31.09
C THR A 24 37.30 -15.94 -31.31
N HIS A 25 36.74 -16.61 -32.33
CA HIS A 25 37.39 -17.73 -32.99
C HIS A 25 38.02 -17.22 -34.28
N GLU A 26 39.33 -17.43 -34.38
CA GLU A 26 40.15 -17.27 -35.57
C GLU A 26 39.61 -18.15 -36.70
N GLY A 27 39.64 -17.64 -37.94
CA GLY A 27 39.25 -18.45 -39.10
C GLY A 27 39.16 -17.70 -40.42
N VAL A 28 40.33 -17.45 -41.03
CA VAL A 28 40.64 -17.49 -42.47
C VAL A 28 39.77 -16.65 -43.44
N VAL A 29 40.44 -15.65 -44.02
CA VAL A 29 40.06 -14.90 -45.23
C VAL A 29 40.18 -15.80 -46.46
N HIS A 30 39.13 -15.88 -47.27
CA HIS A 30 39.24 -16.17 -48.70
C HIS A 30 38.43 -15.16 -49.51
N LEU A 31 39.14 -14.27 -50.20
CA LEU A 31 38.66 -13.49 -51.33
C LEU A 31 38.61 -14.42 -52.56
N LEU A 32 37.46 -14.50 -53.22
CA LEU A 32 37.37 -14.88 -54.64
C LEU A 32 36.32 -14.02 -55.34
N PHE A 33 36.79 -13.16 -56.23
CA PHE A 33 36.02 -12.61 -57.35
C PHE A 33 35.87 -13.69 -58.41
N PHE A 34 34.68 -13.90 -58.97
CA PHE A 34 34.48 -14.27 -60.39
C PHE A 34 33.00 -14.10 -60.79
N GLY A 35 32.77 -13.22 -61.78
CA GLY A 35 32.16 -13.55 -63.08
C GLY A 35 30.74 -14.08 -63.16
N GLU A 36 29.93 -13.40 -63.98
CA GLU A 36 28.60 -13.77 -64.46
C GLU A 36 28.50 -15.17 -65.13
N MET A 37 27.24 -15.66 -65.18
CA MET A 37 26.60 -16.32 -66.34
C MET A 37 26.31 -17.85 -66.28
N TRP A 38 24.99 -18.14 -66.17
CA TRP A 38 24.17 -19.25 -66.74
C TRP A 38 24.24 -20.73 -66.24
N MET A 39 23.04 -21.18 -65.82
CA MET A 39 22.37 -22.49 -66.00
C MET A 39 23.15 -23.82 -65.85
N MET A 40 22.79 -24.63 -64.83
CA MET A 40 22.14 -25.96 -64.98
C MET A 40 21.98 -26.72 -63.65
N GLY A 41 20.81 -27.35 -63.47
CA GLY A 41 20.64 -28.68 -62.86
C GLY A 41 20.92 -28.89 -61.36
N LYS A 42 19.89 -28.77 -60.50
CA LYS A 42 19.92 -29.37 -59.15
C LYS A 42 19.60 -30.87 -59.24
N ALA A 43 20.60 -31.71 -58.97
CA ALA A 43 20.41 -33.12 -58.66
C ALA A 43 20.03 -33.28 -57.18
N VAL A 44 18.93 -33.99 -56.92
CA VAL A 44 18.49 -34.39 -55.58
C VAL A 44 19.25 -35.66 -55.19
N GLN A 45 20.09 -35.57 -54.16
CA GLN A 45 20.82 -36.70 -53.59
C GLN A 45 20.03 -37.26 -52.39
N THR A 46 19.58 -38.51 -52.51
CA THR A 46 18.87 -39.27 -51.48
C THR A 46 19.82 -39.75 -50.38
N CYS A 47 19.43 -39.54 -49.12
CA CYS A 47 20.12 -39.99 -47.91
C CYS A 47 20.07 -41.52 -47.72
N THR A 48 21.19 -42.09 -47.26
CA THR A 48 21.29 -43.40 -46.61
C THR A 48 21.13 -43.27 -45.08
N PRO A 49 20.64 -44.30 -44.37
CA PRO A 49 20.29 -44.21 -42.96
C PRO A 49 21.49 -44.55 -42.04
N GLY A 50 21.79 -43.66 -41.10
CA GLY A 50 22.80 -43.85 -40.05
C GLY A 50 22.17 -43.92 -38.66
N ARG A 51 22.42 -45.06 -37.99
CA ARG A 51 22.31 -45.39 -36.55
C ARG A 51 22.09 -44.21 -35.57
N ILE A 52 21.03 -44.34 -34.76
CA ILE A 52 20.86 -43.62 -33.50
C ILE A 52 21.52 -44.45 -32.40
N ILE A 53 22.50 -43.87 -31.71
CA ILE A 53 22.99 -44.30 -30.40
C ILE A 53 22.09 -43.61 -29.38
N VAL A 54 21.44 -44.40 -28.51
CA VAL A 54 20.67 -43.91 -27.38
C VAL A 54 21.65 -43.75 -26.23
N ASP A 55 21.84 -42.51 -25.78
CA ASP A 55 22.60 -42.22 -24.57
C ASP A 55 21.67 -41.82 -23.42
N GLU A 56 22.10 -42.26 -22.26
CA GLU A 56 21.37 -42.49 -21.02
C GLU A 56 21.15 -41.18 -20.25
N ALA A 57 19.90 -40.83 -19.91
CA ALA A 57 19.60 -39.76 -18.96
C ALA A 57 18.73 -40.30 -17.82
N ARG A 58 19.37 -40.47 -16.66
CA ARG A 58 18.75 -40.71 -15.36
C ARG A 58 17.94 -39.49 -14.93
N SER A 59 16.68 -39.69 -14.57
CA SER A 59 15.98 -38.79 -13.65
C SER A 59 15.10 -39.57 -12.67
N ILE A 60 15.29 -39.16 -11.42
CA ILE A 60 14.74 -39.58 -10.13
C ILE A 60 13.19 -39.58 -10.09
N LEU A 61 12.61 -40.60 -9.44
CA LEU A 61 11.19 -40.71 -9.05
C LEU A 61 10.89 -39.83 -7.80
N PRO A 62 9.62 -39.41 -7.56
CA PRO A 62 8.69 -40.30 -6.83
C PRO A 62 7.25 -40.38 -7.42
N GLU A 63 6.65 -41.56 -7.24
CA GLU A 63 5.22 -41.89 -7.43
C GLU A 63 4.35 -41.56 -6.19
N PRO A 64 3.05 -41.94 -6.11
CA PRO A 64 1.93 -41.60 -7.01
C PRO A 64 0.67 -41.15 -6.22
N GLY A 65 -0.31 -40.58 -6.90
CA GLY A 65 -1.64 -40.41 -6.31
C GLY A 65 -2.69 -39.88 -7.28
N VAL A 66 -3.75 -40.66 -7.44
CA VAL A 66 -5.06 -40.33 -8.02
C VAL A 66 -5.26 -40.68 -9.50
N THR A 67 -5.97 -41.79 -9.63
CA THR A 67 -6.64 -42.36 -10.79
C THR A 67 -7.74 -41.46 -11.34
N GLY A 68 -7.70 -41.20 -12.64
CA GLY A 68 -8.77 -40.53 -13.37
C GLY A 68 -8.55 -40.66 -14.88
N GLY A 69 -8.99 -41.77 -15.45
CA GLY A 69 -8.79 -42.09 -16.86
C GLY A 69 -9.62 -41.23 -17.79
N THR A 70 -9.00 -40.77 -18.88
CA THR A 70 -9.67 -40.60 -20.17
C THR A 70 -8.63 -40.83 -21.27
N ARG A 71 -8.57 -42.07 -21.77
CA ARG A 71 -7.76 -42.46 -22.92
C ARG A 71 -8.34 -41.82 -24.18
N ALA A 72 -7.66 -40.83 -24.75
CA ALA A 72 -7.89 -40.42 -26.13
C ALA A 72 -7.25 -41.45 -27.06
N LEU A 73 -8.12 -42.25 -27.67
CA LEU A 73 -7.84 -43.17 -28.78
C LEU A 73 -7.31 -42.36 -29.99
N LEU A 74 -6.00 -42.32 -30.18
CA LEU A 74 -5.42 -41.94 -31.47
C LEU A 74 -5.53 -43.15 -32.41
N VAL A 75 -6.65 -43.23 -33.12
CA VAL A 75 -6.87 -44.21 -34.17
C VAL A 75 -5.98 -43.85 -35.36
N CYS A 76 -4.84 -44.53 -35.50
CA CYS A 76 -4.09 -44.59 -36.73
C CYS A 76 -4.90 -45.32 -37.81
N LEU A 77 -5.70 -44.60 -38.60
CA LEU A 77 -6.24 -45.11 -39.87
C LEU A 77 -5.13 -45.06 -40.93
N PHE A 78 -4.21 -46.02 -40.87
CA PHE A 78 -3.32 -46.33 -42.01
C PHE A 78 -4.14 -47.07 -43.07
N ARG A 79 -4.87 -46.32 -43.90
CA ARG A 79 -5.62 -46.87 -45.04
C ARG A 79 -4.62 -47.17 -46.17
N ARG A 80 -4.24 -48.44 -46.26
CA ARG A 80 -3.39 -49.04 -47.30
C ARG A 80 -4.10 -48.93 -48.66
N GLY A 81 -3.87 -47.84 -49.39
CA GLY A 81 -4.38 -47.62 -50.75
C GLY A 81 -3.54 -48.34 -51.80
N ARG A 82 -4.16 -49.29 -52.51
CA ARG A 82 -3.64 -49.97 -53.71
C ARG A 82 -3.20 -48.94 -54.76
N SER A 83 -1.96 -49.01 -55.21
CA SER A 83 -1.53 -48.34 -56.44
C SER A 83 -2.18 -49.04 -57.64
N ARG A 84 -3.18 -48.38 -58.22
CA ARG A 84 -3.56 -48.61 -59.62
C ARG A 84 -2.71 -47.64 -60.44
N GLN A 85 -1.75 -48.19 -61.19
CA GLN A 85 -1.12 -47.49 -62.31
C GLN A 85 -2.19 -47.29 -63.38
N GLY A 86 -2.94 -46.19 -63.26
CA GLY A 86 -3.69 -45.62 -64.36
C GLY A 86 -2.75 -44.69 -65.14
N PHE A 87 -2.60 -44.97 -66.43
CA PHE A 87 -1.96 -44.07 -67.39
C PHE A 87 -2.50 -42.65 -67.20
N LEU A 88 -1.67 -41.72 -66.72
CA LEU A 88 -1.99 -40.30 -66.74
C LEU A 88 -1.92 -39.85 -68.22
N PRO A 89 -3.00 -39.28 -68.78
CA PRO A 89 -2.95 -38.67 -70.10
C PRO A 89 -1.91 -37.55 -70.10
N ALA A 90 -1.17 -37.43 -71.20
CA ALA A 90 -0.10 -36.45 -71.36
C ALA A 90 -0.57 -35.05 -70.95
N PRO A 91 0.26 -34.27 -70.22
CA PRO A 91 -0.12 -32.96 -69.73
C PRO A 91 -0.50 -32.07 -70.91
N ALA A 92 -1.80 -31.74 -71.02
CA ALA A 92 -2.25 -30.66 -71.87
C ALA A 92 -1.57 -29.39 -71.37
N GLY A 93 -0.61 -28.88 -72.14
CA GLY A 93 0.09 -27.64 -71.80
C GLY A 93 -0.93 -26.52 -71.62
N PHE A 94 -0.77 -25.75 -70.54
CA PHE A 94 -1.54 -24.53 -70.30
C PHE A 94 -1.53 -23.69 -71.58
N THR A 95 -2.70 -23.37 -72.09
CA THR A 95 -2.76 -22.47 -73.25
C THR A 95 -2.29 -21.08 -72.82
N LEU A 96 -1.63 -20.35 -73.72
CA LEU A 96 -1.14 -18.98 -73.44
C LEU A 96 -2.26 -18.08 -72.86
N LEU A 97 -3.49 -18.28 -73.34
CA LEU A 97 -4.68 -17.56 -72.89
C LEU A 97 -5.02 -17.87 -71.42
N GLU A 98 -4.88 -19.13 -71.01
CA GLU A 98 -5.13 -19.58 -69.64
C GLU A 98 -4.07 -19.03 -68.67
N LEU A 99 -2.81 -18.93 -69.10
CA LEU A 99 -1.76 -18.27 -68.33
C LEU A 99 -2.04 -16.77 -68.16
N ILE A 100 -2.43 -16.07 -69.23
CA ILE A 100 -2.79 -14.65 -69.17
C ILE A 100 -3.99 -14.43 -68.25
N LEU A 101 -5.00 -15.30 -68.32
CA LEU A 101 -6.17 -15.25 -67.45
C LEU A 101 -5.80 -15.45 -65.98
N VAL A 102 -4.95 -16.43 -65.67
CA VAL A 102 -4.49 -16.69 -64.29
C VAL A 102 -3.69 -15.52 -63.74
N ILE A 103 -2.78 -14.93 -64.54
CA ILE A 103 -2.02 -13.75 -64.12
C ILE A 103 -2.97 -12.57 -63.89
N ALA A 104 -3.96 -12.34 -64.74
CA ALA A 104 -4.94 -11.27 -64.57
C ALA A 104 -5.80 -11.44 -63.29
N ILE A 105 -6.28 -12.66 -63.02
CA ILE A 105 -7.05 -12.97 -61.82
C ILE A 105 -6.17 -12.82 -60.57
N MET A 106 -4.92 -13.30 -60.60
CA MET A 106 -3.98 -13.15 -59.48
C MET A 106 -3.63 -11.69 -59.21
N SER A 107 -3.38 -10.89 -60.26
CA SER A 107 -3.15 -9.45 -60.11
C SER A 107 -4.35 -8.73 -59.50
N PHE A 108 -5.57 -9.10 -59.90
CA PHE A 108 -6.79 -8.55 -59.33
C PHE A 108 -7.00 -8.96 -57.86
N LEU A 109 -6.76 -10.22 -57.52
CA LEU A 109 -6.86 -10.71 -56.15
C LEU A 109 -5.81 -10.06 -55.23
N VAL A 110 -4.57 -9.91 -55.70
CA VAL A 110 -3.52 -9.19 -54.96
C VAL A 110 -3.95 -7.75 -54.70
N ALA A 111 -4.48 -7.04 -55.70
CA ALA A 111 -4.95 -5.66 -55.54
C ALA A 111 -6.08 -5.51 -54.51
N ILE A 112 -6.97 -6.51 -54.38
CA ILE A 112 -8.03 -6.53 -53.37
C ILE A 112 -7.48 -6.86 -51.97
N ILE A 113 -6.49 -7.76 -51.87
CA ILE A 113 -5.95 -8.22 -50.59
C ILE A 113 -4.97 -7.20 -49.97
N THR A 114 -4.24 -6.43 -50.77
CA THR A 114 -3.25 -5.45 -50.26
C THR A 114 -3.79 -4.49 -49.19
N PRO A 115 -4.96 -3.82 -49.33
CA PRO A 115 -5.46 -2.94 -48.28
C PRO A 115 -5.82 -3.70 -46.98
N LEU A 116 -6.29 -4.95 -47.07
CA LEU A 116 -6.62 -5.78 -45.90
C LEU A 116 -5.39 -6.11 -45.04
N VAL A 117 -4.22 -6.31 -45.66
CA VAL A 117 -2.97 -6.61 -44.94
C VAL A 117 -2.51 -5.42 -44.08
N GLY A 118 -2.68 -4.19 -44.56
CA GLY A 118 -2.32 -2.98 -43.80
C GLY A 118 -3.22 -2.72 -42.57
N PHE A 119 -4.53 -3.00 -42.69
CA PHE A 119 -5.47 -2.85 -41.56
C PHE A 119 -5.28 -3.92 -40.47
N ALA A 120 -4.97 -5.15 -40.87
CA ALA A 120 -4.70 -6.24 -39.93
C ALA A 120 -3.48 -5.93 -39.06
N ASP A 121 -2.41 -5.39 -39.66
CA ASP A 121 -1.19 -4.97 -38.94
C ASP A 121 -1.47 -3.84 -37.94
N THR A 122 -2.24 -2.82 -38.35
CA THR A 122 -2.57 -1.68 -37.47
C THR A 122 -3.33 -2.12 -36.22
N ASN A 123 -4.36 -2.96 -36.37
CA ASN A 123 -5.13 -3.44 -35.21
C ASN A 123 -4.29 -4.33 -34.28
N GLN A 124 -3.39 -5.15 -34.85
CA GLN A 124 -2.47 -5.95 -34.07
C GLN A 124 -1.52 -5.07 -33.25
N LYS A 125 -0.98 -4.01 -33.85
CA LYS A 125 -0.13 -3.03 -33.15
C LYS A 125 -0.88 -2.27 -32.07
N VAL A 126 -2.11 -1.80 -32.33
CA VAL A 126 -2.95 -1.18 -31.29
C VAL A 126 -3.14 -2.12 -30.10
N ARG A 127 -3.43 -3.39 -30.35
CA ARG A 127 -3.61 -4.39 -29.30
C ARG A 127 -2.30 -4.63 -28.52
N ALA A 128 -1.18 -4.82 -29.22
CA ALA A 128 0.12 -5.01 -28.59
C ALA A 128 0.55 -3.79 -27.77
N THR A 129 0.28 -2.58 -28.25
CA THR A 129 0.50 -1.34 -27.49
C THR A 129 -0.35 -1.29 -26.23
N ARG A 130 -1.63 -1.66 -26.28
CA ARG A 130 -2.49 -1.74 -25.08
C ARG A 130 -1.96 -2.76 -24.08
N GLU A 131 -1.50 -3.92 -24.55
CA GLU A 131 -0.90 -4.95 -23.69
C GLU A 131 0.36 -4.40 -22.98
N ARG A 132 1.25 -3.69 -23.70
CA ARG A 132 2.41 -3.03 -23.10
C ARG A 132 2.05 -1.93 -22.11
N LEU A 133 1.04 -1.11 -22.41
CA LEU A 133 0.57 -0.09 -21.47
C LEU A 133 0.04 -0.74 -20.18
N GLU A 134 -0.66 -1.86 -20.26
CA GLU A 134 -1.09 -2.61 -19.08
C GLU A 134 0.07 -3.25 -18.31
N GLU A 135 1.14 -3.69 -18.98
CA GLU A 135 2.38 -4.11 -18.32
C GLU A 135 3.01 -2.96 -17.54
N VAL A 136 3.09 -1.76 -18.13
CA VAL A 136 3.59 -0.55 -17.45
C VAL A 136 2.68 -0.18 -16.28
N ARG A 137 1.35 -0.23 -16.44
CA ARG A 137 0.39 -0.01 -15.36
C ARG A 137 0.58 -1.01 -14.22
N THR A 138 0.82 -2.28 -14.54
CA THR A 138 1.05 -3.36 -13.57
C THR A 138 2.38 -3.17 -12.85
N ALA A 139 3.43 -2.70 -13.54
CA ALA A 139 4.70 -2.34 -12.91
C ALA A 139 4.56 -1.15 -11.96
N LEU A 140 3.69 -0.19 -12.29
CA LEU A 140 3.41 0.98 -11.46
C LEU A 140 2.55 0.66 -10.23
N LEU A 141 1.43 -0.05 -10.42
CA LEU A 141 0.37 -0.20 -9.41
C LEU A 141 0.20 -1.63 -8.87
N GLY A 142 0.95 -2.59 -9.40
CA GLY A 142 0.71 -4.01 -9.20
C GLY A 142 -0.49 -4.55 -10.00
N PRO A 143 -0.78 -5.85 -9.88
CA PRO A 143 -1.91 -6.49 -10.56
C PRO A 143 -3.26 -5.87 -10.14
N ARG A 144 -4.15 -5.57 -11.10
CA ARG A 144 -5.48 -4.97 -10.82
C ARG A 144 -6.37 -5.81 -9.89
N GLY A 145 -6.15 -7.12 -9.85
CA GLY A 145 -6.90 -8.08 -9.03
C GLY A 145 -6.27 -8.41 -7.68
N ALA A 146 -5.22 -7.71 -7.27
CA ALA A 146 -4.61 -7.92 -5.96
C ALA A 146 -5.44 -7.21 -4.88
N TYR A 147 -6.04 -8.00 -3.99
CA TYR A 147 -6.76 -7.54 -2.81
C TYR A 147 -6.19 -8.20 -1.57
N ASP A 148 -6.21 -7.50 -0.44
CA ASP A 148 -5.83 -8.07 0.85
C ASP A 148 -6.95 -8.96 1.42
N ALA A 149 -6.72 -9.53 2.60
CA ALA A 149 -7.68 -10.41 3.26
C ALA A 149 -9.00 -9.69 3.61
N GLU A 150 -8.96 -8.36 3.69
CA GLU A 150 -10.08 -7.48 3.96
C GLU A 150 -10.78 -6.98 2.69
N GLY A 151 -10.33 -7.40 1.51
CA GLY A 151 -10.93 -7.01 0.23
C GLY A 151 -10.57 -5.59 -0.21
N LEU A 152 -9.57 -4.95 0.39
CA LEU A 152 -9.03 -3.67 -0.05
C LEU A 152 -8.02 -3.89 -1.16
N ARG A 153 -7.98 -2.98 -2.14
CA ARG A 153 -7.08 -3.12 -3.28
C ARG A 153 -5.64 -2.91 -2.82
N VAL A 154 -4.77 -3.88 -3.06
CA VAL A 154 -3.34 -3.75 -2.77
C VAL A 154 -2.69 -2.97 -3.90
N VAL A 155 -2.23 -1.76 -3.62
CA VAL A 155 -1.37 -1.01 -4.54
C VAL A 155 0.03 -1.57 -4.39
N GLY A 156 0.49 -2.31 -5.38
CA GLY A 156 1.84 -2.87 -5.46
C GLY A 156 2.71 -2.11 -6.43
N GLY A 157 3.72 -2.80 -6.98
CA GLY A 157 4.64 -2.23 -7.95
C GLY A 157 5.45 -1.06 -7.38
N TYR A 158 5.86 -0.15 -8.25
CA TYR A 158 6.61 1.03 -7.86
C TYR A 158 5.87 1.91 -6.84
N VAL A 159 4.58 2.16 -7.04
CA VAL A 159 3.79 3.04 -6.15
C VAL A 159 3.64 2.41 -4.77
N GLY A 160 3.43 1.09 -4.68
CA GLY A 160 3.36 0.39 -3.40
C GLY A 160 4.65 0.47 -2.59
N ASP A 161 5.80 0.55 -3.27
CA ASP A 161 7.12 0.61 -2.62
C ASP A 161 7.55 2.05 -2.29
N ARG A 162 7.15 3.04 -3.10
CA ARG A 162 7.64 4.43 -2.98
C ARG A 162 6.59 5.44 -2.53
N ASP A 163 5.32 5.03 -2.44
CA ASP A 163 4.17 5.86 -2.08
C ASP A 163 4.00 7.12 -2.96
N ARG A 164 4.50 7.05 -4.19
CA ARG A 164 4.46 8.12 -5.21
C ARG A 164 4.63 7.54 -6.61
N LEU A 165 4.28 8.33 -7.62
CA LEU A 165 4.59 8.01 -9.02
C LEU A 165 6.09 8.24 -9.31
N PRO A 166 6.73 7.43 -10.18
CA PRO A 166 8.16 7.53 -10.47
C PRO A 166 8.50 8.86 -11.11
N LEU A 167 9.67 9.42 -10.79
CA LEU A 167 10.17 10.61 -11.47
C LEU A 167 10.37 10.35 -12.97
N LEU A 168 10.08 11.36 -13.79
CA LEU A 168 10.32 11.32 -15.23
C LEU A 168 11.71 11.89 -15.52
N HIS A 169 12.61 11.04 -16.02
CA HIS A 169 13.99 11.40 -16.31
C HIS A 169 14.18 11.83 -17.75
N ARG A 170 14.86 12.95 -17.96
CA ARG A 170 15.25 13.40 -19.30
C ARG A 170 16.34 12.52 -19.87
N SER A 171 16.16 12.09 -21.12
CA SER A 171 17.19 11.39 -21.88
C SER A 171 17.99 12.36 -22.77
N ILE A 172 19.28 12.11 -22.94
CA ILE A 172 20.12 12.78 -23.93
C ILE A 172 20.79 11.74 -24.81
N TRP A 173 20.72 11.89 -26.13
CA TRP A 173 21.38 10.96 -27.04
C TRP A 173 22.89 11.14 -26.95
N ASN A 174 23.60 10.04 -26.70
CA ASN A 174 25.05 10.00 -26.79
C ASN A 174 25.46 9.40 -28.14
N ASP A 175 25.89 10.27 -29.04
CA ASP A 175 26.24 9.87 -30.40
C ASP A 175 27.50 8.99 -30.48
N VAL A 176 28.40 9.10 -29.49
CA VAL A 176 29.64 8.30 -29.43
C VAL A 176 29.32 6.84 -29.09
N TYR A 177 28.44 6.62 -28.11
CA TYR A 177 28.07 5.28 -27.66
C TYR A 177 26.81 4.73 -28.33
N LYS A 178 26.15 5.54 -29.17
CA LYS A 178 24.89 5.22 -29.85
C LYS A 178 23.84 4.69 -28.87
N ARG A 179 23.65 5.42 -27.76
CA ARG A 179 22.68 5.09 -26.70
C ARG A 179 22.12 6.35 -26.04
N TRP A 180 21.02 6.20 -25.31
CA TRP A 180 20.55 7.24 -24.40
C TRP A 180 21.38 7.26 -23.11
N ASP A 181 21.84 8.45 -22.75
CA ASP A 181 22.40 8.75 -21.45
C ASP A 181 21.38 9.54 -20.61
N TRP A 182 21.47 9.38 -19.28
CA TRP A 182 20.53 9.93 -18.30
C TRP A 182 21.32 10.80 -17.32
N PRO A 183 21.60 12.07 -17.66
CA PRO A 183 22.57 12.90 -16.94
C PRO A 183 22.22 13.09 -15.47
N ASP A 184 20.93 13.12 -15.13
CA ASP A 184 20.45 13.38 -13.78
C ASP A 184 20.28 12.12 -12.93
N ARG A 185 20.59 10.92 -13.47
CA ARG A 185 20.36 9.65 -12.78
C ARG A 185 21.06 9.57 -11.42
N ASP A 186 22.29 10.08 -11.34
CA ASP A 186 23.13 10.02 -10.14
C ASP A 186 23.03 11.31 -9.31
N SER A 187 22.15 12.23 -9.71
CA SER A 187 21.91 13.49 -9.01
C SER A 187 20.83 13.31 -7.93
N ALA A 188 21.05 13.90 -6.75
CA ALA A 188 20.02 14.00 -5.73
C ALA A 188 18.92 15.01 -6.10
N SER A 189 19.22 15.94 -7.02
CA SER A 189 18.31 16.99 -7.49
C SER A 189 17.94 16.74 -8.95
N VAL A 190 17.12 15.72 -9.19
CA VAL A 190 16.59 15.43 -10.52
C VAL A 190 15.61 16.54 -10.91
N VAL A 191 15.84 17.19 -12.05
CA VAL A 191 14.83 18.05 -12.68
C VAL A 191 13.87 17.12 -13.40
N GLU A 192 12.65 17.01 -12.89
CA GLU A 192 11.63 16.16 -13.49
C GLU A 192 11.24 16.67 -14.89
N ASP A 193 11.36 15.80 -15.89
CA ASP A 193 10.99 16.09 -17.27
C ASP A 193 9.52 15.74 -17.50
N ASN A 194 8.65 16.71 -17.19
CA ASN A 194 7.22 16.62 -17.48
C ASN A 194 6.89 17.11 -18.90
N TYR A 195 7.83 17.14 -19.84
CA TYR A 195 7.63 17.63 -21.22
C TYR A 195 7.24 16.51 -22.20
N GLY A 196 6.81 15.34 -21.72
CA GLY A 196 6.40 14.20 -22.56
C GLY A 196 7.56 13.31 -23.01
N THR A 197 8.80 13.81 -22.95
CA THR A 197 10.02 13.08 -23.33
C THR A 197 10.67 12.32 -22.19
N GLY A 198 10.32 12.65 -20.95
CA GLY A 198 10.82 11.99 -19.76
C GLY A 198 10.40 10.53 -19.70
N GLN A 199 11.23 9.68 -19.09
CA GLN A 199 10.96 8.25 -18.91
C GLN A 199 11.03 7.85 -17.44
N PRO A 200 10.17 6.92 -16.98
CA PRO A 200 10.17 6.45 -15.60
C PRO A 200 11.26 5.38 -15.38
N LEU A 201 12.53 5.80 -15.42
CA LEU A 201 13.71 4.92 -15.41
C LEU A 201 13.68 3.90 -14.27
N SER A 202 13.15 4.29 -13.11
CA SER A 202 13.02 3.47 -11.91
C SER A 202 12.07 2.29 -12.03
N LEU A 203 11.38 2.13 -13.16
CA LEU A 203 10.65 0.92 -13.46
C LEU A 203 11.56 -0.26 -13.83
N TRP A 204 12.76 -0.03 -14.40
CA TRP A 204 13.67 -1.10 -14.83
C TRP A 204 15.12 -0.93 -14.39
N GLU A 205 15.48 0.20 -13.80
CA GLU A 205 16.83 0.48 -13.37
C GLU A 205 16.86 1.20 -12.02
N GLU A 206 17.84 0.89 -11.17
CA GLU A 206 18.00 1.57 -9.90
C GLU A 206 18.51 3.00 -10.12
N VAL A 207 17.79 3.99 -9.58
CA VAL A 207 18.11 5.42 -9.65
C VAL A 207 18.45 5.93 -8.25
N TYR A 208 19.51 6.73 -8.12
CA TYR A 208 20.03 7.16 -6.83
C TYR A 208 18.99 7.92 -5.99
N ALA A 209 18.26 8.85 -6.60
CA ALA A 209 17.22 9.65 -5.96
C ALA A 209 16.01 8.82 -5.44
N GLU A 210 15.94 7.54 -5.81
CA GLU A 210 14.80 6.68 -5.52
C GLU A 210 15.20 5.34 -4.90
N LYS A 211 16.44 5.22 -4.44
CA LYS A 211 17.05 3.96 -4.00
C LYS A 211 16.44 3.37 -2.72
N GLU A 212 16.05 4.21 -1.77
CA GLU A 212 15.52 3.73 -0.48
C GLU A 212 14.22 2.96 -0.71
N ASP A 213 14.10 1.77 -0.12
CA ASP A 213 12.92 0.90 -0.21
C ASP A 213 12.47 0.45 -1.61
N TRP A 214 13.23 0.77 -2.66
CA TRP A 214 12.97 0.27 -4.01
C TRP A 214 13.23 -1.23 -4.10
N LYS A 215 12.20 -1.99 -4.45
CA LYS A 215 12.30 -3.46 -4.60
C LYS A 215 12.45 -3.91 -6.05
N GLY A 216 12.52 -2.95 -6.98
CA GLY A 216 12.62 -3.23 -8.41
C GLY A 216 13.90 -3.96 -8.85
N PRO A 217 14.06 -4.26 -10.15
CA PRO A 217 13.27 -3.71 -11.26
C PRO A 217 11.89 -4.36 -11.43
N TYR A 218 10.90 -3.56 -11.85
CA TYR A 218 9.52 -4.00 -12.11
C TYR A 218 9.27 -4.37 -13.58
N LEU A 219 10.10 -3.83 -14.49
CA LEU A 219 10.14 -4.13 -15.92
C LEU A 219 11.57 -4.53 -16.34
N PRO A 220 11.72 -5.34 -17.39
CA PRO A 220 13.03 -5.52 -18.01
C PRO A 220 13.49 -4.21 -18.69
N CYS A 221 14.80 -4.01 -18.76
CA CYS A 221 15.36 -2.86 -19.48
C CYS A 221 14.87 -2.86 -20.95
N PRO A 222 14.24 -1.77 -21.43
CA PRO A 222 13.65 -1.71 -22.75
C PRO A 222 14.68 -1.92 -23.86
N ARG A 223 14.32 -2.72 -24.87
CA ARG A 223 15.15 -2.98 -26.05
C ARG A 223 14.48 -2.40 -27.27
N ASP A 224 15.30 -1.95 -28.22
CA ASP A 224 14.82 -1.51 -29.52
C ASP A 224 14.46 -2.74 -30.36
N GLU A 225 13.18 -2.86 -30.71
CA GLU A 225 12.68 -3.92 -31.59
C GLU A 225 12.91 -3.62 -33.06
N TYR A 226 13.11 -2.34 -33.41
CA TYR A 226 13.25 -1.85 -34.77
C TYR A 226 14.48 -0.93 -34.89
N PRO A 227 15.70 -1.45 -34.62
CA PRO A 227 16.92 -0.63 -34.56
C PRO A 227 17.26 0.07 -35.89
N ASP A 228 16.72 -0.42 -37.01
CA ASP A 228 16.93 0.16 -38.34
C ASP A 228 15.97 1.32 -38.64
N ASP A 229 14.90 1.53 -37.85
CA ASP A 229 13.89 2.56 -38.14
C ASP A 229 14.43 3.98 -37.98
N ALA A 230 15.44 4.16 -37.12
CA ALA A 230 16.15 5.43 -36.96
C ALA A 230 17.30 5.62 -37.97
N ALA A 231 17.58 4.62 -38.83
CA ALA A 231 18.67 4.71 -39.79
C ALA A 231 18.44 5.85 -40.79
N GLY A 232 19.41 6.75 -40.88
CA GLY A 232 19.36 7.91 -41.78
C GLY A 232 18.75 9.17 -41.17
N LEU A 233 18.27 9.12 -39.92
CA LEU A 233 17.90 10.32 -39.17
C LEU A 233 19.12 10.87 -38.43
N ASP A 234 19.31 12.20 -38.46
CA ASP A 234 20.37 12.89 -37.74
C ASP A 234 19.84 13.58 -36.48
N TRP A 235 20.32 13.14 -35.32
CA TRP A 235 20.03 13.77 -34.02
C TRP A 235 20.41 15.25 -33.96
N ASN A 236 21.43 15.68 -34.72
CA ASN A 236 21.89 17.06 -34.74
C ASN A 236 21.05 17.95 -35.66
N ASN A 237 20.24 17.37 -36.53
CA ASN A 237 19.31 18.11 -37.37
C ASN A 237 18.01 18.39 -36.57
N PRO A 238 17.70 19.65 -36.21
CA PRO A 238 16.52 19.96 -35.40
C PRO A 238 15.20 19.48 -36.02
N ALA A 239 15.12 19.39 -37.35
CA ALA A 239 13.93 18.92 -38.07
C ALA A 239 13.71 17.40 -37.93
N GLU A 240 14.78 16.62 -37.78
CA GLU A 240 14.74 15.15 -37.68
C GLU A 240 14.87 14.65 -36.24
N LYS A 241 15.41 15.50 -35.35
CA LYS A 241 15.71 15.17 -33.95
C LYS A 241 14.53 14.52 -33.23
N ARG A 242 13.31 15.03 -33.42
CA ARG A 242 12.11 14.43 -32.81
C ARG A 242 11.86 13.02 -33.33
N GLU A 243 11.89 12.83 -34.63
CA GLU A 243 11.63 11.51 -35.22
C GLU A 243 12.72 10.52 -34.82
N PHE A 244 13.97 10.97 -34.74
CA PHE A 244 15.08 10.22 -34.18
C PHE A 244 14.78 9.83 -32.72
N GLU A 245 14.37 10.79 -31.89
CA GLU A 245 14.08 10.57 -30.48
C GLU A 245 12.98 9.53 -30.26
N MET A 246 11.94 9.57 -31.10
CA MET A 246 10.82 8.65 -31.02
C MET A 246 11.19 7.26 -31.53
N ARG A 247 11.97 7.14 -32.61
CA ARG A 247 12.30 5.83 -33.22
C ARG A 247 13.47 5.12 -32.57
N GLN A 248 14.43 5.86 -32.03
CA GLN A 248 15.56 5.27 -31.34
C GLN A 248 15.14 4.88 -29.92
N THR A 249 14.59 3.67 -29.75
CA THR A 249 13.90 3.30 -28.50
C THR A 249 14.75 2.48 -27.54
N GLY A 250 15.97 2.09 -27.91
CA GLY A 250 16.85 1.30 -27.04
C GLY A 250 17.14 2.00 -25.70
N GLY A 251 16.53 1.52 -24.60
CA GLY A 251 16.58 2.14 -23.27
C GLY A 251 15.37 3.03 -22.90
N LYS A 252 14.39 3.18 -23.78
CA LYS A 252 13.11 3.88 -23.55
C LYS A 252 11.94 2.90 -23.69
N LEU A 253 10.86 3.11 -22.95
CA LEU A 253 9.65 2.32 -23.17
C LEU A 253 9.04 2.67 -24.53
N ALA A 254 8.61 1.67 -25.29
CA ALA A 254 8.14 1.84 -26.66
C ALA A 254 6.84 1.09 -26.94
N ASP A 255 6.04 1.66 -27.84
CA ASP A 255 4.84 1.07 -28.38
C ASP A 255 5.14 0.04 -29.48
N ALA A 256 4.09 -0.64 -29.95
CA ALA A 256 4.23 -1.68 -30.98
C ALA A 256 4.59 -1.13 -32.38
N TRP A 257 4.57 0.19 -32.56
CA TRP A 257 5.03 0.86 -33.78
C TRP A 257 6.53 1.19 -33.75
N GLY A 258 7.24 0.81 -32.67
CA GLY A 258 8.66 1.11 -32.52
C GLY A 258 8.91 2.56 -32.13
N ARG A 259 7.91 3.24 -31.56
CA ARG A 259 8.03 4.62 -31.08
C ARG A 259 8.07 4.68 -29.57
N ALA A 260 8.86 5.59 -29.02
CA ALA A 260 8.91 5.82 -27.58
C ALA A 260 7.54 6.25 -27.05
N LEU A 261 7.13 5.71 -25.91
CA LEU A 261 5.94 6.15 -25.20
C LEU A 261 6.18 7.51 -24.57
N LEU A 262 5.18 8.39 -24.64
CA LEU A 262 5.21 9.70 -24.00
C LEU A 262 4.65 9.58 -22.58
N PHE A 263 5.35 10.14 -21.60
CA PHE A 263 4.92 10.16 -20.20
C PHE A 263 4.66 11.59 -19.75
N TRP A 264 3.56 11.78 -19.04
CA TRP A 264 3.15 13.12 -18.62
C TRP A 264 2.49 13.10 -17.25
N LYS A 265 2.89 14.04 -16.39
CA LYS A 265 2.28 14.25 -15.09
C LYS A 265 1.48 15.54 -15.06
N GLU A 266 0.23 15.42 -14.66
CA GLU A 266 -0.68 16.54 -14.46
C GLU A 266 -0.90 16.73 -12.96
N GLY A 267 -0.53 17.90 -12.44
CA GLY A 267 -0.54 18.19 -11.00
C GLY A 267 0.76 17.81 -10.30
N SER A 268 0.76 17.88 -8.97
CA SER A 268 1.90 17.52 -8.13
C SER A 268 1.47 16.72 -6.90
N GLY A 269 2.39 15.90 -6.38
CA GLY A 269 2.20 15.08 -5.19
C GLY A 269 1.00 14.12 -5.28
N PRO A 270 0.28 13.91 -4.16
CA PRO A 270 -1.01 13.21 -4.05
C PRO A 270 -2.02 13.32 -5.20
N GLY A 271 -2.19 14.52 -5.76
CA GLY A 271 -3.20 14.81 -6.79
C GLY A 271 -2.73 14.51 -8.20
N THR A 272 -1.52 13.96 -8.37
CA THR A 272 -0.91 13.78 -9.69
C THR A 272 -1.63 12.72 -10.51
N THR A 273 -1.99 13.06 -11.74
CA THR A 273 -2.43 12.10 -12.76
C THR A 273 -1.25 11.79 -13.68
N LEU A 274 -0.97 10.51 -13.94
CA LEU A 274 0.02 10.09 -14.94
C LEU A 274 -0.69 9.66 -16.23
N TRP A 275 -0.29 10.27 -17.33
CA TRP A 275 -0.70 9.90 -18.68
C TRP A 275 0.45 9.21 -19.40
N ILE A 276 0.13 8.13 -20.10
CA ILE A 276 1.06 7.36 -20.93
C ILE A 276 0.44 7.23 -22.31
N ILE A 277 1.09 7.79 -23.32
CA ILE A 277 0.50 7.99 -24.65
C ILE A 277 1.39 7.35 -25.70
N SER A 278 0.76 6.63 -26.61
CA SER A 278 1.32 6.25 -27.91
C SER A 278 0.61 7.06 -29.00
N GLU A 279 1.39 7.78 -29.82
CA GLU A 279 0.92 8.65 -30.93
C GLU A 279 0.37 7.88 -32.14
N GLY A 280 0.19 6.55 -32.01
CA GLY A 280 -0.33 5.72 -33.09
C GLY A 280 0.49 5.74 -34.39
N PRO A 281 -0.10 5.27 -35.51
CA PRO A 281 0.52 5.29 -36.83
C PRO A 281 0.68 6.69 -37.45
N ASP A 282 -0.18 7.66 -37.13
CA ASP A 282 -0.16 8.98 -37.76
C ASP A 282 0.91 9.93 -37.17
N ARG A 283 1.45 9.58 -35.99
CA ARG A 283 2.55 10.27 -35.27
C ARG A 283 2.17 11.65 -34.76
N LYS A 284 0.88 11.90 -34.61
CA LYS A 284 0.32 13.14 -34.09
C LYS A 284 -0.40 12.82 -32.79
N SER A 285 -0.56 13.86 -31.98
CA SER A 285 -1.37 13.82 -30.77
C SER A 285 -1.78 15.25 -30.44
N GLY A 286 -2.96 15.42 -29.84
CA GLY A 286 -3.48 16.72 -29.41
C GLY A 286 -2.69 17.40 -28.29
N TRP A 287 -1.60 16.77 -27.83
CA TRP A 287 -0.68 17.31 -26.83
C TRP A 287 0.42 18.20 -27.41
N ARG A 288 0.33 18.53 -28.70
CA ARG A 288 1.32 19.35 -29.39
C ARG A 288 0.69 20.60 -29.97
N ASP A 289 1.46 21.69 -29.94
CA ASP A 289 1.08 22.89 -30.67
C ASP A 289 1.19 22.64 -32.20
N ALA A 290 0.71 23.61 -32.99
CA ALA A 290 0.82 23.55 -34.45
C ALA A 290 2.28 23.48 -34.96
N GLY A 291 3.26 23.80 -34.12
CA GLY A 291 4.71 23.68 -34.41
C GLY A 291 5.29 22.32 -34.03
N GLY A 292 4.49 21.40 -33.47
CA GLY A 292 4.92 20.09 -33.01
C GLY A 292 5.66 20.11 -31.67
N ASN A 293 5.70 21.25 -30.97
CA ASN A 293 6.25 21.33 -29.62
C ASN A 293 5.25 20.72 -28.63
N PRO A 294 5.71 20.04 -27.58
CA PRO A 294 4.83 19.61 -26.50
C PRO A 294 4.18 20.85 -25.86
N VAL A 295 2.86 20.83 -25.68
CA VAL A 295 2.20 21.92 -24.96
C VAL A 295 2.27 21.66 -23.47
N LEU A 296 2.81 22.63 -22.73
CA LEU A 296 3.09 22.50 -21.30
C LEU A 296 1.82 22.43 -20.46
N PRO A 297 1.81 21.68 -19.34
CA PRO A 297 0.66 21.66 -18.47
C PRO A 297 0.57 23.01 -17.76
N GLY A 298 -0.59 23.67 -17.85
CA GLY A 298 -0.80 25.03 -17.37
C GLY A 298 -0.66 26.12 -18.45
N ASP A 299 -0.39 25.76 -19.70
CA ASP A 299 -0.69 26.65 -20.83
C ASP A 299 -2.22 26.76 -20.97
N GLU A 300 -2.78 27.97 -20.83
CA GLU A 300 -4.22 28.25 -20.95
C GLU A 300 -4.83 27.77 -22.29
N ARG A 301 -4.00 27.38 -23.26
CA ARG A 301 -4.42 26.85 -24.57
C ARG A 301 -4.68 25.35 -24.59
N VAL A 302 -4.27 24.60 -23.56
CA VAL A 302 -4.41 23.13 -23.51
C VAL A 302 -5.08 22.73 -22.20
N ASP A 303 -6.39 22.97 -22.19
CA ASP A 303 -7.27 22.30 -21.25
C ASP A 303 -7.43 20.84 -21.72
N HIS A 304 -6.44 20.01 -21.34
CA HIS A 304 -6.47 18.55 -21.37
C HIS A 304 -6.37 17.87 -22.75
N TYR A 305 -5.94 16.60 -22.72
CA TYR A 305 -6.07 15.68 -23.85
C TYR A 305 -7.51 15.65 -24.36
N ASP A 306 -7.72 15.97 -25.62
CA ASP A 306 -9.00 15.78 -26.29
C ASP A 306 -8.98 14.49 -27.13
N PRO A 307 -9.57 13.38 -26.65
CA PRO A 307 -9.67 12.15 -27.43
C PRO A 307 -10.55 12.30 -28.69
N THR A 308 -11.28 13.41 -28.84
CA THR A 308 -12.12 13.70 -30.01
C THR A 308 -11.39 14.49 -31.09
N ALA A 309 -10.23 15.08 -30.78
CA ALA A 309 -9.40 15.79 -31.73
C ALA A 309 -9.01 14.85 -32.89
N GLN A 310 -9.00 15.38 -34.11
CA GLN A 310 -8.75 14.60 -35.32
C GLN A 310 -7.39 13.89 -35.30
N GLU A 311 -6.41 14.51 -34.64
CA GLU A 311 -5.03 14.06 -34.47
C GLU A 311 -4.80 13.14 -33.28
N SER A 312 -5.83 12.82 -32.51
CA SER A 312 -5.79 11.87 -31.39
C SER A 312 -6.71 10.67 -31.59
N LYS A 313 -7.21 10.48 -32.82
CA LYS A 313 -8.16 9.41 -33.14
C LYS A 313 -7.53 8.02 -33.09
N ASP A 314 -6.23 7.92 -33.35
CA ASP A 314 -5.45 6.69 -33.35
C ASP A 314 -4.52 6.55 -32.15
N ASP A 315 -4.49 7.56 -31.27
CA ASP A 315 -3.75 7.52 -30.02
C ASP A 315 -4.21 6.37 -29.13
N VAL A 316 -3.24 5.68 -28.51
CA VAL A 316 -3.51 4.71 -27.45
C VAL A 316 -3.05 5.30 -26.14
N VAL A 317 -4.02 5.65 -25.29
CA VAL A 317 -3.78 6.38 -24.04
C VAL A 317 -4.11 5.51 -22.84
N LEU A 318 -3.20 5.51 -21.87
CA LEU A 318 -3.41 5.01 -20.52
C LEU A 318 -3.35 6.18 -19.54
N LYS A 319 -4.42 6.35 -18.77
CA LYS A 319 -4.52 7.34 -17.69
C LYS A 319 -4.50 6.62 -16.34
N ILE A 320 -3.62 7.04 -15.44
CA ILE A 320 -3.53 6.59 -14.05
C ILE A 320 -3.87 7.77 -13.15
N THR A 321 -5.06 7.76 -12.57
CA THR A 321 -5.57 8.88 -11.75
C THR A 321 -5.22 8.72 -10.27
N PRO A 322 -5.26 9.81 -9.47
CA PRO A 322 -5.11 9.74 -8.02
C PRO A 322 -6.05 8.75 -7.35
N GLU A 323 -7.24 8.49 -7.88
CA GLU A 323 -8.18 7.49 -7.35
C GLU A 323 -7.63 6.07 -7.48
N GLU A 324 -6.87 5.81 -8.55
CA GLU A 324 -6.30 4.50 -8.82
C GLU A 324 -5.03 4.23 -8.03
N TRP A 325 -4.09 5.18 -7.96
CA TRP A 325 -2.79 4.92 -7.34
C TRP A 325 -2.71 5.41 -5.90
N TYR A 326 -3.31 6.57 -5.63
CA TYR A 326 -3.22 7.19 -4.32
C TYR A 326 -4.41 6.76 -3.45
N SER A 327 -5.65 6.81 -3.96
CA SER A 327 -6.90 6.81 -3.18
C SER A 327 -7.76 5.54 -3.18
N PRO A 328 -7.33 4.37 -3.70
CA PRO A 328 -8.25 3.26 -3.94
C PRO A 328 -8.91 2.74 -2.65
N ASN A 329 -8.29 3.00 -1.49
CA ASN A 329 -8.81 2.61 -0.18
C ASN A 329 -8.99 3.79 0.78
N ARG A 330 -9.01 5.04 0.30
CA ARG A 330 -9.02 6.22 1.18
C ARG A 330 -10.21 6.18 2.15
N ALA A 331 -11.43 6.11 1.63
CA ALA A 331 -12.64 6.10 2.45
C ALA A 331 -12.67 4.91 3.41
N ALA A 332 -12.25 3.72 2.95
CA ALA A 332 -12.22 2.52 3.77
C ALA A 332 -11.17 2.60 4.89
N ARG A 333 -9.98 3.16 4.63
CA ARG A 333 -8.95 3.38 5.65
C ARG A 333 -9.36 4.46 6.64
N GLU A 334 -9.92 5.58 6.17
CA GLU A 334 -10.45 6.61 7.07
C GLU A 334 -11.52 6.04 8.01
N GLU A 335 -12.45 5.25 7.49
CA GLU A 335 -13.49 4.59 8.29
C GLU A 335 -12.90 3.57 9.27
N ARG A 336 -11.95 2.73 8.84
CA ARG A 336 -11.26 1.79 9.72
C ARG A 336 -10.46 2.52 10.80
N THR A 337 -9.84 3.66 10.50
CA THR A 337 -9.19 4.53 11.49
C THR A 337 -10.20 5.07 12.50
N ARG A 338 -11.38 5.56 12.06
CA ARG A 338 -12.44 5.98 12.98
C ARG A 338 -12.88 4.85 13.92
N GLN A 339 -13.01 3.63 13.40
CA GLN A 339 -13.33 2.44 14.20
C GLN A 339 -12.23 2.10 15.21
N ILE A 340 -10.95 2.21 14.83
CA ILE A 340 -9.81 2.03 15.75
C ILE A 340 -9.86 3.07 16.87
N LEU A 341 -10.06 4.35 16.52
CA LEU A 341 -10.17 5.44 17.50
C LEU A 341 -11.35 5.23 18.45
N GLU A 342 -12.49 4.76 17.95
CA GLU A 342 -13.66 4.44 18.78
C GLU A 342 -13.41 3.22 19.67
N ARG A 343 -12.67 2.21 19.20
CA ARG A 343 -12.24 1.07 20.03
C ARG A 343 -11.34 1.52 21.17
N ILE A 344 -10.40 2.44 20.90
CA ILE A 344 -9.52 3.00 21.94
C ILE A 344 -10.34 3.86 22.92
N ARG A 345 -11.27 4.68 22.42
CA ARG A 345 -12.20 5.44 23.26
C ARG A 345 -13.02 4.52 24.18
N SER A 346 -13.51 3.41 23.64
CA SER A 346 -14.25 2.39 24.40
C SER A 346 -13.36 1.64 25.41
N ALA A 347 -12.10 1.39 25.09
CA ALA A 347 -11.14 0.83 26.05
C ALA A 347 -10.85 1.78 27.22
N LEU A 348 -10.88 3.09 26.98
CA LEU A 348 -10.69 4.12 28.00
C LEU A 348 -11.93 4.32 28.86
N LEU A 349 -13.11 4.46 28.26
CA LEU A 349 -14.35 4.87 28.95
C LEU A 349 -15.35 3.72 29.21
N GLY A 350 -15.09 2.53 28.67
CA GLY A 350 -16.07 1.46 28.53
C GLY A 350 -16.94 1.61 27.27
N PRO A 351 -17.77 0.59 26.96
CA PRO A 351 -18.68 0.62 25.82
C PRO A 351 -19.59 1.86 25.83
N PRO A 352 -19.85 2.51 24.69
CA PRO A 352 -20.66 3.73 24.62
C PRO A 352 -22.13 3.50 25.02
N ASP A 353 -22.61 2.26 24.88
CA ASP A 353 -23.95 1.78 25.23
C ASP A 353 -24.05 1.23 26.66
N ALA A 354 -22.95 1.23 27.42
CA ALA A 354 -22.97 0.84 28.82
C ALA A 354 -23.74 1.88 29.65
N CYS A 355 -25.03 1.61 29.85
CA CYS A 355 -25.93 2.42 30.65
C CYS A 355 -26.50 1.63 31.83
N ASP A 356 -26.82 2.34 32.91
CA ASP A 356 -27.57 1.75 34.03
C ASP A 356 -29.06 1.63 33.70
N ALA A 357 -29.84 1.08 34.64
CA ALA A 357 -31.28 0.89 34.47
C ALA A 357 -32.06 2.20 34.27
N ALA A 358 -31.47 3.35 34.57
CA ALA A 358 -32.05 4.67 34.33
C ALA A 358 -31.57 5.30 33.01
N GLY A 359 -30.85 4.54 32.16
CA GLY A 359 -30.33 5.01 30.87
C GLY A 359 -29.11 5.93 30.99
N ARG A 360 -28.45 5.97 32.16
CA ARG A 360 -27.31 6.86 32.40
C ARG A 360 -26.02 6.13 32.10
N ARG A 361 -25.08 6.83 31.47
CA ARG A 361 -23.79 6.26 31.08
C ARG A 361 -22.97 5.80 32.30
N ILE A 362 -22.56 4.54 32.28
CA ILE A 362 -21.61 3.95 33.22
C ILE A 362 -20.22 4.12 32.60
N ILE A 363 -19.29 4.63 33.40
CA ILE A 363 -17.88 4.69 33.01
C ILE A 363 -17.23 3.36 33.39
N GLY A 364 -16.73 2.65 32.40
CA GLY A 364 -15.92 1.45 32.56
C GLY A 364 -14.54 1.66 31.95
N GLY A 365 -13.96 0.56 31.45
CA GLY A 365 -12.64 0.58 30.83
C GLY A 365 -11.55 1.06 31.79
N TYR A 366 -10.44 1.50 31.23
CA TYR A 366 -9.28 1.93 32.01
C TYR A 366 -9.62 3.03 33.01
N LEU A 367 -10.37 4.06 32.60
CA LEU A 367 -10.68 5.21 33.44
C LEU A 367 -11.66 4.87 34.57
N GLY A 368 -12.62 3.98 34.30
CA GLY A 368 -13.54 3.49 35.33
C GLY A 368 -12.86 2.66 36.40
N ASP A 369 -11.87 1.85 35.99
CA ASP A 369 -11.17 0.89 36.81
C ASP A 369 -9.98 1.49 37.58
N VAL A 370 -9.22 2.37 36.93
CA VAL A 370 -8.00 2.96 37.48
C VAL A 370 -8.27 4.34 38.09
N GLY A 371 -9.23 5.09 37.56
CA GLY A 371 -9.57 6.41 38.07
C GLY A 371 -8.59 7.53 37.72
N SER A 372 -7.65 7.30 36.80
CA SER A 372 -6.71 8.30 36.30
C SER A 372 -6.41 8.07 34.83
N TRP A 373 -5.90 9.10 34.13
CA TRP A 373 -5.41 8.93 32.77
C TRP A 373 -4.27 7.91 32.71
N PRO A 374 -4.17 7.10 31.63
CA PRO A 374 -3.01 6.25 31.46
C PRO A 374 -1.77 7.13 31.29
N LYS A 375 -0.67 6.73 31.92
CA LYS A 375 0.64 7.31 31.67
C LYS A 375 1.02 7.14 30.20
N LEU A 376 1.57 8.18 29.60
CA LEU A 376 2.07 8.13 28.24
C LEU A 376 3.55 7.79 28.26
N TYR A 377 3.99 7.01 27.27
CA TYR A 377 5.38 6.56 27.16
C TYR A 377 5.94 6.89 25.79
N LYS A 378 7.16 7.43 25.73
CA LYS A 378 7.95 7.60 24.50
C LYS A 378 9.11 6.61 24.49
N TRP A 379 9.50 6.19 23.29
CA TRP A 379 10.66 5.34 23.13
C TRP A 379 11.93 6.20 23.22
N ASP A 380 12.81 5.89 24.17
CA ASP A 380 14.14 6.48 24.26
C ASP A 380 15.12 5.62 23.45
N GLU A 381 15.52 6.11 22.28
CA GLU A 381 16.47 5.41 21.39
C GLU A 381 17.81 5.13 22.07
N SER A 382 18.28 6.03 22.95
CA SER A 382 19.58 5.90 23.61
C SER A 382 19.62 4.76 24.61
N GLN A 383 18.49 4.46 25.23
CA GLN A 383 18.36 3.41 26.24
C GLN A 383 17.63 2.18 25.71
N SER A 384 17.11 2.25 24.48
CA SER A 384 16.26 1.21 23.88
C SER A 384 15.16 0.76 24.84
N LYS A 385 14.49 1.73 25.46
CA LYS A 385 13.43 1.47 26.44
C LYS A 385 12.34 2.53 26.38
N TRP A 386 11.15 2.16 26.84
CA TRP A 386 10.04 3.09 27.04
C TRP A 386 10.27 3.93 28.30
N VAL A 387 10.11 5.25 28.17
CA VAL A 387 10.23 6.23 29.26
C VAL A 387 8.91 7.01 29.34
N GLU A 388 8.45 7.27 30.57
CA GLU A 388 7.23 8.03 30.81
C GLU A 388 7.39 9.50 30.35
N ASP A 389 6.40 10.02 29.64
CA ASP A 389 6.28 11.40 29.19
C ASP A 389 4.89 11.90 29.61
N ALA A 390 4.82 13.11 30.18
CA ALA A 390 3.59 13.63 30.77
C ALA A 390 2.61 14.20 29.72
N LEU A 391 3.10 14.56 28.54
CA LEU A 391 2.33 15.33 27.56
C LEU A 391 1.99 14.51 26.32
N GLU A 392 2.87 13.61 25.90
CA GLU A 392 2.68 12.89 24.64
C GLU A 392 3.35 11.51 24.67
N GLY A 393 2.73 10.50 24.05
CA GLY A 393 3.33 9.16 23.93
C GLY A 393 2.29 8.07 23.68
N GLN A 394 2.66 6.81 23.93
CA GLN A 394 1.76 5.67 23.84
C GLN A 394 1.18 5.31 25.22
N PRO A 395 -0.13 5.07 25.35
CA PRO A 395 -0.76 4.72 26.62
C PRO A 395 -0.60 3.23 26.93
N ARG A 396 0.65 2.77 27.16
CA ARG A 396 0.98 1.34 27.30
C ARG A 396 0.21 0.62 28.41
N GLY A 397 -0.24 1.34 29.44
CA GLY A 397 -1.12 0.81 30.49
C GLY A 397 -2.45 0.24 29.98
N LEU A 398 -2.83 0.50 28.73
CA LEU A 398 -4.00 -0.12 28.09
C LEU A 398 -3.78 -1.60 27.71
N TRP A 399 -2.54 -2.08 27.62
CA TRP A 399 -2.24 -3.48 27.25
C TRP A 399 -1.08 -4.12 28.03
N ASP A 400 -0.30 -3.33 28.78
CA ASP A 400 0.84 -3.78 29.57
C ASP A 400 0.61 -3.46 31.06
N SER A 401 0.42 -4.49 31.87
CA SER A 401 0.20 -4.35 33.33
C SER A 401 1.41 -3.72 34.03
N GLY A 402 2.63 -3.88 33.49
CA GLY A 402 3.83 -3.27 34.06
C GLY A 402 3.86 -1.74 33.90
N CYS A 403 3.04 -1.20 32.98
CA CYS A 403 2.85 0.23 32.76
C CYS A 403 1.56 0.77 33.40
N ALA A 404 0.73 -0.10 33.97
CA ALA A 404 -0.41 0.32 34.76
C ALA A 404 0.06 0.87 36.12
N PRO A 405 -0.62 1.86 36.71
CA PRO A 405 -0.29 2.30 38.05
C PRO A 405 -0.48 1.14 39.02
N THR A 406 0.51 0.93 39.88
CA THR A 406 0.39 0.02 41.02
C THR A 406 -0.55 0.64 42.02
N ILE A 407 -1.83 0.31 41.90
CA ILE A 407 -2.83 0.66 42.90
C ILE A 407 -2.80 -0.47 43.93
N PRO A 408 -2.50 -0.20 45.21
CA PRO A 408 -2.55 -1.24 46.23
C PRO A 408 -3.93 -1.91 46.19
N ASP A 409 -3.98 -3.25 46.25
CA ASP A 409 -5.24 -4.02 46.24
C ASP A 409 -6.24 -3.56 47.32
N SER A 410 -5.75 -2.87 48.35
CA SER A 410 -6.53 -2.27 49.42
C SER A 410 -7.23 -0.95 49.05
N VAL A 411 -6.94 -0.33 47.90
CA VAL A 411 -7.52 0.96 47.51
C VAL A 411 -8.89 0.76 46.82
N TYR A 412 -9.86 0.35 47.64
CA TYR A 412 -11.25 0.80 47.58
C TYR A 412 -11.98 0.78 46.21
N GLY A 413 -11.73 -0.24 45.39
CA GLY A 413 -12.44 -0.45 44.12
C GLY A 413 -11.71 0.07 42.89
N PHE A 414 -10.56 0.73 43.06
CA PHE A 414 -9.64 1.02 41.96
C PHE A 414 -8.67 -0.15 41.79
N ALA A 415 -8.61 -0.70 40.58
CA ALA A 415 -7.66 -1.75 40.23
C ALA A 415 -7.56 -1.82 38.71
N TRP A 416 -6.38 -2.13 38.18
CA TRP A 416 -6.27 -2.45 36.76
C TRP A 416 -6.92 -3.80 36.48
N ARG A 417 -7.97 -3.84 35.62
CA ARG A 417 -8.75 -5.06 35.35
C ARG A 417 -8.45 -5.74 34.03
N GLY A 418 -7.45 -5.29 33.28
CA GLY A 418 -6.91 -6.12 32.21
C GLY A 418 -6.06 -5.38 31.20
N PRO A 419 -5.51 -6.10 30.22
CA PRO A 419 -5.29 -5.44 28.94
C PRO A 419 -6.67 -5.07 28.37
N TYR A 420 -6.96 -3.78 28.29
CA TYR A 420 -8.16 -3.22 27.66
C TYR A 420 -8.07 -3.21 26.13
N LEU A 421 -6.84 -3.29 25.61
CA LEU A 421 -6.53 -3.49 24.21
C LEU A 421 -5.59 -4.69 24.05
N THR A 422 -5.68 -5.35 22.91
CA THR A 422 -4.65 -6.31 22.51
C THR A 422 -3.33 -5.57 22.35
N ARG A 423 -2.25 -6.15 22.88
CA ARG A 423 -0.89 -5.64 22.68
C ARG A 423 -0.63 -5.43 21.19
N PRO A 424 -0.19 -4.23 20.76
CA PRO A 424 0.14 -3.99 19.36
C PRO A 424 1.31 -4.91 18.94
N TRP A 425 1.38 -5.19 17.65
CA TRP A 425 2.48 -5.98 17.08
C TRP A 425 3.78 -5.15 17.07
N GLY A 426 4.91 -5.83 16.92
CA GLY A 426 6.24 -5.21 16.95
C GLY A 426 6.94 -5.37 18.30
N GLU A 427 8.20 -4.95 18.35
CA GLU A 427 9.03 -4.94 19.55
C GLU A 427 9.71 -3.57 19.71
N GLY A 428 10.01 -3.21 20.96
CA GLY A 428 10.70 -1.96 21.26
C GLY A 428 9.93 -0.74 20.76
N LYS A 429 10.56 0.06 19.89
CA LYS A 429 9.97 1.29 19.32
C LYS A 429 8.77 1.06 18.42
N ASP A 430 8.61 -0.15 17.88
CA ASP A 430 7.54 -0.48 16.95
C ASP A 430 6.27 -1.00 17.64
N GLU A 431 6.35 -1.27 18.95
CA GLU A 431 5.22 -1.68 19.80
C GLU A 431 4.29 -0.48 20.11
N VAL A 432 3.62 0.02 19.07
CA VAL A 432 2.76 1.23 19.12
C VAL A 432 1.38 0.94 18.54
N LEU A 433 0.36 1.63 19.04
CA LEU A 433 -0.95 1.58 18.40
C LEU A 433 -0.88 2.30 17.07
N ARG A 434 -1.37 1.66 16.00
CA ARG A 434 -1.35 2.20 14.64
C ARG A 434 -2.76 2.35 14.10
N ASP A 435 -2.92 3.29 13.18
CA ASP A 435 -4.15 3.48 12.42
C ASP A 435 -4.26 2.50 11.24
N ALA A 436 -5.26 2.69 10.37
CA ALA A 436 -5.45 1.87 9.18
C ALA A 436 -4.48 2.19 8.03
N TRP A 437 -3.68 3.25 8.16
CA TRP A 437 -2.59 3.59 7.24
C TRP A 437 -1.27 2.95 7.66
N GLY A 438 -1.21 2.36 8.85
CA GLY A 438 -0.01 1.76 9.42
C GLY A 438 0.85 2.74 10.21
N GLU A 439 0.40 3.99 10.34
CA GLU A 439 1.13 5.02 11.07
C GLU A 439 0.82 4.96 12.57
N PRO A 440 1.80 5.22 13.45
CA PRO A 440 1.57 5.32 14.88
C PRO A 440 0.54 6.41 15.21
N LEU A 441 -0.41 6.11 16.07
CA LEU A 441 -1.33 7.10 16.61
C LEU A 441 -0.59 8.01 17.60
N ARG A 442 -0.88 9.31 17.56
CA ARG A 442 -0.37 10.30 18.52
C ARG A 442 -1.38 10.51 19.64
N PHE A 443 -0.94 10.36 20.87
CA PHE A 443 -1.73 10.71 22.05
C PHE A 443 -1.11 11.93 22.71
N THR A 444 -1.92 12.95 22.95
CA THR A 444 -1.51 14.18 23.60
C THR A 444 -2.44 14.46 24.77
N LEU A 445 -1.87 14.63 25.96
CA LEU A 445 -2.59 14.98 27.18
C LEU A 445 -2.30 16.44 27.54
N GLU A 446 -3.30 17.30 27.38
CA GLU A 446 -3.18 18.73 27.64
C GLU A 446 -3.34 19.07 29.13
N ALA A 447 -2.78 20.21 29.54
CA ALA A 447 -3.00 20.81 30.85
C ALA A 447 -4.49 21.21 30.97
N GLY A 448 -5.26 20.41 31.72
CA GLY A 448 -6.72 20.46 31.72
C GLY A 448 -7.37 19.08 31.62
N GLY A 449 -6.56 18.05 31.37
CA GLY A 449 -7.03 16.66 31.33
C GLY A 449 -7.83 16.36 30.08
N ILE A 450 -7.46 16.96 28.95
CA ILE A 450 -8.02 16.63 27.63
C ILE A 450 -7.02 15.70 26.95
N LEU A 451 -7.46 14.47 26.69
CA LEU A 451 -6.70 13.50 25.90
C LEU A 451 -7.16 13.58 24.45
N THR A 452 -6.26 13.98 23.57
CA THR A 452 -6.46 13.96 22.11
C THR A 452 -5.73 12.75 21.53
N ILE A 453 -6.45 11.94 20.75
CA ILE A 453 -5.90 10.82 19.99
C ILE A 453 -6.03 11.17 18.51
N ALA A 454 -4.90 11.30 17.83
CA ALA A 454 -4.85 11.68 16.43
C ALA A 454 -4.19 10.58 15.61
N SER A 455 -4.75 10.34 14.43
CA SER A 455 -4.06 9.70 13.32
C SER A 455 -3.57 10.78 12.36
N ALA A 456 -2.35 10.64 11.86
CA ALA A 456 -1.71 11.53 10.90
C ALA A 456 -2.33 11.46 9.50
N GLY A 457 -3.48 10.79 9.37
CA GLY A 457 -4.13 10.67 8.09
C GLY A 457 -3.28 9.87 7.11
N ARG A 458 -3.38 10.29 5.87
CA ARG A 458 -2.78 9.62 4.74
C ARG A 458 -1.44 10.24 4.36
N ASP A 459 -1.30 11.55 4.57
CA ASP A 459 -0.05 12.24 4.28
C ASP A 459 1.05 11.93 5.30
N LYS A 460 0.70 11.22 6.39
CA LYS A 460 1.57 10.77 7.47
C LYS A 460 2.16 11.94 8.26
N ASN A 461 1.60 13.14 8.10
CA ASN A 461 1.99 14.34 8.82
C ASN A 461 0.85 14.73 9.74
N PHE A 462 1.16 14.89 11.01
CA PHE A 462 0.19 15.43 11.94
C PHE A 462 -0.03 16.93 11.71
N ASP A 463 -1.18 17.41 12.19
CA ASP A 463 -1.59 18.81 12.17
C ASP A 463 -1.94 19.33 10.78
N THR A 464 -2.36 18.41 9.92
CA THR A 464 -2.86 18.67 8.56
C THR A 464 -4.38 18.46 8.48
N PRO A 465 -5.04 18.95 7.42
CA PRO A 465 -6.50 18.86 7.31
C PRO A 465 -7.06 17.44 7.16
N ASP A 466 -6.26 16.43 6.81
CA ASP A 466 -6.71 15.03 6.69
C ASP A 466 -6.55 14.20 7.97
N ASP A 467 -6.01 14.79 9.04
CA ASP A 467 -5.97 14.18 10.36
C ASP A 467 -7.36 13.71 10.82
N ILE A 468 -7.42 12.50 11.37
CA ILE A 468 -8.61 12.01 12.07
C ILE A 468 -8.34 12.03 13.58
N LYS A 469 -9.15 12.78 14.32
CA LYS A 469 -8.95 13.01 15.75
C LYS A 469 -10.18 12.56 16.56
N THR A 470 -9.94 12.02 17.75
CA THR A 470 -10.95 11.86 18.80
C THR A 470 -10.46 12.50 20.08
N VAL A 471 -11.37 13.15 20.81
CA VAL A 471 -11.04 13.93 22.01
C VAL A 471 -11.84 13.40 23.19
N ILE A 472 -11.16 13.23 24.32
CA ILE A 472 -11.76 12.80 25.59
C ILE A 472 -11.37 13.80 26.66
N ALA A 473 -12.32 14.63 27.08
CA ALA A 473 -12.14 15.55 28.19
C ALA A 473 -12.26 14.81 29.54
N ALA A 474 -11.60 15.34 30.57
CA ALA A 474 -11.72 14.84 31.94
C ALA A 474 -13.16 14.80 32.43
N SER A 475 -13.99 15.79 32.06
CA SER A 475 -15.42 15.84 32.37
C SER A 475 -16.24 14.68 31.79
N ALA A 476 -15.69 13.90 30.85
CA ALA A 476 -16.34 12.70 30.35
C ALA A 476 -16.36 11.55 31.36
N TRP A 477 -15.52 11.60 32.39
CA TRP A 477 -15.41 10.54 33.41
C TRP A 477 -15.19 11.06 34.84
N GLN A 478 -14.81 12.31 35.03
CA GLN A 478 -14.72 12.97 36.33
C GLN A 478 -16.02 13.72 36.62
N VAL A 479 -16.50 13.56 37.86
CA VAL A 479 -17.81 14.03 38.29
C VAL A 479 -17.67 14.90 39.52
N ALA A 480 -18.19 16.12 39.50
CA ALA A 480 -18.19 17.01 40.65
C ALA A 480 -19.39 16.74 41.57
N GLY A 481 -19.19 16.88 42.89
CA GLY A 481 -20.29 16.94 43.87
C GLY A 481 -21.16 15.67 43.95
N VAL A 482 -20.53 14.50 44.04
CA VAL A 482 -21.24 13.22 44.19
C VAL A 482 -21.81 13.08 45.61
N VAL A 483 -23.08 12.72 45.71
CA VAL A 483 -23.74 12.39 46.98
C VAL A 483 -24.15 10.91 46.97
N LEU A 484 -23.52 10.11 47.82
CA LEU A 484 -23.86 8.70 48.00
C LEU A 484 -24.86 8.56 49.16
N ARG A 485 -25.97 7.87 48.92
CA ARG A 485 -27.03 7.58 49.90
C ARG A 485 -27.28 6.08 49.99
N GLY A 486 -27.55 5.59 51.19
CA GLY A 486 -27.89 4.20 51.40
C GLY A 486 -28.30 3.93 52.84
N LYS A 487 -28.33 2.66 53.24
CA LYS A 487 -28.65 2.24 54.60
C LYS A 487 -27.61 1.25 55.13
N VAL A 488 -27.37 1.29 56.43
CA VAL A 488 -26.65 0.25 57.16
C VAL A 488 -27.67 -0.55 57.97
N ALA A 489 -27.68 -1.86 57.82
CA ALA A 489 -28.53 -2.78 58.59
C ALA A 489 -27.67 -3.54 59.61
N ASN A 490 -28.19 -3.78 60.81
CA ASN A 490 -27.47 -4.40 61.91
C ASN A 490 -28.14 -5.71 62.36
N GLU A 491 -27.41 -6.83 62.25
CA GLU A 491 -27.83 -8.17 62.66
C GLU A 491 -27.14 -8.63 63.97
N THR A 492 -26.28 -7.83 64.61
CA THR A 492 -25.39 -8.26 65.72
C THR A 492 -26.05 -8.31 67.10
N GLY A 493 -27.35 -8.04 67.22
CA GLY A 493 -28.10 -8.09 68.49
C GLY A 493 -27.84 -6.95 69.48
N ASP A 494 -26.76 -6.18 69.28
CA ASP A 494 -26.38 -4.98 70.04
C ASP A 494 -26.38 -3.74 69.15
N GLY A 495 -26.49 -2.54 69.74
CA GLY A 495 -26.38 -1.29 68.99
C GLY A 495 -24.92 -0.99 68.69
N VAL A 496 -24.61 -0.60 67.44
CA VAL A 496 -23.23 -0.41 66.98
C VAL A 496 -23.06 0.92 66.24
N ASP A 497 -21.93 1.57 66.46
CA ASP A 497 -21.50 2.72 65.67
C ASP A 497 -20.68 2.23 64.46
N VAL A 498 -21.13 2.62 63.26
CA VAL A 498 -20.53 2.18 62.00
C VAL A 498 -20.01 3.40 61.25
N GLU A 499 -18.73 3.39 60.89
CA GLU A 499 -18.17 4.32 59.93
C GLU A 499 -18.39 3.77 58.52
N VAL A 500 -19.19 4.48 57.72
CA VAL A 500 -19.33 4.23 56.29
C VAL A 500 -18.35 5.12 55.56
N SER A 501 -17.52 4.55 54.68
CA SER A 501 -16.55 5.30 53.90
C SER A 501 -16.57 4.95 52.42
N LEU A 502 -16.23 5.92 51.58
CA LEU A 502 -16.08 5.77 50.13
C LEU A 502 -14.75 6.41 49.72
N CYS A 503 -13.91 5.66 49.02
CA CYS A 503 -12.78 6.24 48.31
C CYS A 503 -13.23 6.66 46.92
N TYR A 504 -13.02 7.93 46.58
CA TYR A 504 -13.53 8.52 45.34
C TYR A 504 -12.43 8.94 44.36
N GLN A 505 -11.15 8.80 44.74
CA GLN A 505 -9.98 9.05 43.91
C GLN A 505 -8.88 7.99 44.13
N PRO A 506 -8.06 7.67 43.10
CA PRO A 506 -7.01 6.66 43.21
C PRO A 506 -5.87 7.05 44.17
N GLU A 507 -5.70 8.34 44.47
CA GLU A 507 -4.74 8.84 45.47
C GLU A 507 -5.14 8.51 46.92
N GLY A 508 -6.27 7.80 47.12
CA GLY A 508 -6.74 7.38 48.43
C GLY A 508 -7.59 8.42 49.15
N LYS A 509 -8.11 9.44 48.45
CA LYS A 509 -9.05 10.37 49.07
C LYS A 509 -10.35 9.66 49.41
N THR A 510 -10.73 9.76 50.69
CA THR A 510 -11.92 9.14 51.24
C THR A 510 -12.87 10.19 51.81
N VAL A 511 -14.16 9.89 51.75
CA VAL A 511 -15.21 10.57 52.53
C VAL A 511 -15.81 9.53 53.47
N SER A 512 -16.08 9.90 54.71
CA SER A 512 -16.71 9.00 55.68
C SER A 512 -17.82 9.69 56.48
N SER A 513 -18.72 8.88 57.02
CA SER A 513 -19.80 9.29 57.91
C SER A 513 -20.05 8.21 58.95
N THR A 514 -20.18 8.61 60.21
CA THR A 514 -20.47 7.70 61.32
C THR A 514 -21.97 7.67 61.58
N VAL A 515 -22.54 6.47 61.62
CA VAL A 515 -23.98 6.25 61.84
C VAL A 515 -24.17 5.22 62.93
N TYR A 516 -24.98 5.57 63.94
CA TYR A 516 -25.44 4.63 64.95
C TYR A 516 -26.54 3.74 64.37
N VAL A 517 -26.39 2.43 64.47
CA VAL A 517 -27.37 1.45 63.98
C VAL A 517 -27.94 0.66 65.17
N PRO A 518 -29.24 0.82 65.49
CA PRO A 518 -29.84 0.14 66.63
C PRO A 518 -29.86 -1.39 66.43
N PRO A 519 -29.95 -2.17 67.52
CA PRO A 519 -30.05 -3.63 67.44
C PRO A 519 -31.18 -4.09 66.52
N GLY A 520 -30.88 -4.94 65.53
CA GLY A 520 -31.89 -5.46 64.60
C GLY A 520 -32.52 -4.41 63.67
N GLY A 521 -32.00 -3.17 63.67
CA GLY A 521 -32.55 -2.07 62.88
C GLY A 521 -31.68 -1.68 61.69
N SER A 522 -32.06 -0.57 61.05
CA SER A 522 -31.27 0.04 59.98
C SER A 522 -31.25 1.55 60.11
N SER A 523 -30.13 2.17 59.77
CA SER A 523 -29.99 3.63 59.76
C SER A 523 -29.51 4.12 58.38
N PRO A 524 -30.05 5.25 57.87
CA PRO A 524 -29.59 5.82 56.62
C PRO A 524 -28.20 6.46 56.79
N PHE A 525 -27.41 6.49 55.72
CA PHE A 525 -26.16 7.24 55.65
C PHE A 525 -26.13 8.14 54.41
N VAL A 526 -25.36 9.22 54.49
CA VAL A 526 -25.08 10.12 53.37
C VAL A 526 -23.58 10.42 53.36
N LEU A 527 -22.93 10.24 52.21
CA LEU A 527 -21.55 10.67 51.96
C LEU A 527 -21.56 11.75 50.89
N GLU A 528 -21.02 12.92 51.19
CA GLU A 528 -20.94 14.05 50.27
C GLU A 528 -19.49 14.30 49.89
N VAL A 529 -19.17 14.13 48.61
CA VAL A 529 -17.84 14.49 48.11
C VAL A 529 -17.74 16.01 48.03
N PRO A 530 -16.66 16.62 48.57
CA PRO A 530 -16.50 18.08 48.57
C PRO A 530 -16.66 18.67 47.16
N SER A 531 -17.38 19.79 47.04
CA SER A 531 -17.69 20.41 45.74
C SER A 531 -16.46 20.93 44.97
N GLY A 532 -15.32 21.10 45.65
CA GLY A 532 -14.04 21.45 45.03
C GLY A 532 -13.23 20.25 44.53
N ASP A 533 -13.70 19.03 44.82
CA ASP A 533 -13.07 17.79 44.40
C ASP A 533 -13.88 17.12 43.27
N TYR A 534 -13.24 16.19 42.58
CA TYR A 534 -13.88 15.33 41.58
C TYR A 534 -13.93 13.89 42.08
N THR A 535 -14.97 13.17 41.70
CA THR A 535 -15.10 11.73 41.84
C THR A 535 -14.86 11.09 40.49
N CYS A 536 -14.02 10.06 40.45
CA CYS A 536 -13.86 9.27 39.24
C CYS A 536 -15.14 8.45 39.02
N GLY A 537 -15.75 8.50 37.85
CA GLY A 537 -16.86 7.62 37.48
C GLY A 537 -16.43 6.16 37.34
N GLY A 538 -17.35 5.22 37.55
CA GLY A 538 -17.09 3.78 37.53
C GLY A 538 -17.27 3.10 38.89
N ALA A 539 -16.73 1.89 39.04
CA ALA A 539 -16.94 1.06 40.21
C ALA A 539 -16.11 1.52 41.42
N ARG A 540 -16.76 1.86 42.52
CA ARG A 540 -16.15 2.28 43.79
C ARG A 540 -16.56 1.34 44.90
N LEU A 541 -15.77 1.26 45.96
CA LEU A 541 -16.09 0.44 47.12
C LEU A 541 -16.57 1.31 48.28
N ALA A 542 -17.83 1.13 48.67
CA ALA A 542 -18.35 1.64 49.93
C ALA A 542 -18.09 0.59 51.02
N ARG A 543 -17.46 0.99 52.13
CA ARG A 543 -17.10 0.11 53.25
C ARG A 543 -17.87 0.50 54.49
N ALA A 544 -18.18 -0.50 55.32
CA ALA A 544 -18.73 -0.31 56.65
C ALA A 544 -17.76 -0.92 57.69
N VAL A 545 -17.23 -0.06 58.55
CA VAL A 545 -16.23 -0.41 59.56
C VAL A 545 -16.80 -0.11 60.94
N LEU A 546 -16.66 -1.04 61.89
CA LEU A 546 -17.03 -0.77 63.29
C LEU A 546 -16.07 0.24 63.89
N THR A 547 -16.57 1.33 64.45
CA THR A 547 -15.72 2.37 65.04
C THR A 547 -14.97 1.88 66.28
N SER A 548 -15.55 0.92 67.00
CA SER A 548 -14.99 0.36 68.24
C SER A 548 -13.77 -0.54 68.02
N THR A 549 -13.74 -1.29 66.90
CA THR A 549 -12.69 -2.28 66.63
C THR A 549 -11.82 -1.93 65.43
N GLY A 550 -12.27 -1.02 64.55
CA GLY A 550 -11.67 -0.78 63.25
C GLY A 550 -11.84 -1.94 62.26
N GLU A 551 -12.67 -2.94 62.60
CA GLU A 551 -12.90 -4.13 61.78
C GLU A 551 -13.90 -3.81 60.65
N GLU A 552 -13.53 -4.12 59.41
CA GLU A 552 -14.45 -4.06 58.28
C GLU A 552 -15.46 -5.21 58.35
N LYS A 553 -16.75 -4.87 58.45
CA LYS A 553 -17.83 -5.86 58.54
C LYS A 553 -18.52 -6.10 57.20
N ASN A 554 -18.57 -5.09 56.34
CA ASN A 554 -19.20 -5.21 55.03
C ASN A 554 -18.57 -4.25 54.01
N ARG A 555 -18.73 -4.58 52.74
CA ARG A 555 -18.38 -3.74 51.60
C ARG A 555 -19.38 -3.96 50.45
N ALA A 556 -19.71 -2.89 49.74
CA ALA A 556 -20.54 -2.92 48.54
C ALA A 556 -19.86 -2.16 47.40
N VAL A 557 -19.98 -2.70 46.19
CA VAL A 557 -19.56 -2.00 44.96
C VAL A 557 -20.67 -1.03 44.57
N VAL A 558 -20.29 0.23 44.36
CA VAL A 558 -21.16 1.29 43.88
C VAL A 558 -20.60 1.85 42.59
N PHE A 559 -21.40 1.87 41.53
CA PHE A 559 -21.06 2.54 40.28
C PHE A 559 -21.47 4.01 40.33
N ILE A 560 -20.52 4.90 40.07
CA ILE A 560 -20.76 6.33 39.92
C ILE A 560 -20.82 6.68 38.44
N GLY A 561 -21.98 7.13 37.97
CA GLY A 561 -22.18 7.60 36.59
C GLY A 561 -21.75 9.06 36.40
N VAL A 562 -21.61 9.49 35.14
CA VAL A 562 -21.12 10.85 34.78
C VAL A 562 -21.98 11.98 35.36
N GLY A 563 -23.27 11.72 35.62
CA GLY A 563 -24.20 12.68 36.21
C GLY A 563 -24.20 12.73 37.75
N GLY A 564 -23.21 12.13 38.42
CA GLY A 564 -23.15 12.08 39.90
C GLY A 564 -24.11 11.07 40.52
N THR A 565 -24.65 10.18 39.68
CA THR A 565 -25.63 9.19 40.09
C THR A 565 -24.98 7.91 40.55
N GLN A 566 -25.57 7.25 41.54
CA GLN A 566 -25.13 5.95 42.03
C GLN A 566 -25.96 4.78 41.49
N SER A 567 -25.32 3.61 41.40
CA SER A 567 -25.96 2.30 41.29
C SER A 567 -25.22 1.32 42.21
N PRO A 568 -25.88 0.59 43.13
CA PRO A 568 -27.33 0.52 43.32
C PRO A 568 -27.96 1.85 43.76
N ALA A 569 -29.26 2.01 43.47
CA ALA A 569 -30.04 3.15 43.96
C ALA A 569 -30.10 3.17 45.50
N GLU A 570 -30.44 4.31 46.10
CA GLU A 570 -30.44 4.53 47.55
C GLU A 570 -31.20 3.45 48.33
N ASP A 571 -32.36 3.04 47.84
CA ASP A 571 -33.21 2.01 48.44
C ASP A 571 -32.61 0.60 48.36
N LYS A 572 -31.66 0.39 47.45
CA LYS A 572 -31.01 -0.90 47.16
C LYS A 572 -29.59 -1.00 47.72
N LEU A 573 -28.97 0.12 48.09
CA LEU A 573 -27.64 0.12 48.69
C LEU A 573 -27.75 -0.13 50.21
N VAL A 574 -27.62 -1.40 50.60
CA VAL A 574 -27.69 -1.84 51.99
C VAL A 574 -26.38 -2.51 52.42
N LEU A 575 -25.70 -1.95 53.41
CA LEU A 575 -24.51 -2.54 54.05
C LEU A 575 -24.96 -3.28 55.32
N THR A 576 -24.76 -4.61 55.39
CA THR A 576 -25.27 -5.43 56.51
C THR A 576 -24.14 -5.80 57.47
N ILE A 577 -24.26 -5.42 58.74
CA ILE A 577 -23.32 -5.77 59.81
C ILE A 577 -23.77 -7.08 60.44
N ARG A 578 -22.87 -8.05 60.49
CA ARG A 578 -23.11 -9.40 61.01
C ARG A 578 -22.17 -9.75 62.15
#